data_AF-A0A4R3NCN6-F1
#
_entry.id   AF-A0A4R3NCN6-F1
#
_cell.length_a   1.000
_cell.length_b   1.000
_cell.length_c   1.000
_cell.angle_alpha   90.00
_cell.angle_beta   90.00
_cell.angle_gamma   90.00
#
_symmetry.space_group_name_H-M   'P 1'
#
loop_
_entity.id
_entity.type
_entity.pdbx_description
1 polymer ?
#
loop_
_entity_poly.entity_id
_entity_poly.type
_entity_poly.pdbx_seq_one_letter_code
_entity_poly.pdbx_strand_id
1 'polypeptide(L)'
;MAEACNTGPEPYIRNDVAALKRDRLTWTDSNYIRDETIQAANAVLVAEQKGIPLANVWGGGEVASADGMRFVVPVRTVHAGPNPKYFKEGRGVTWYNLISDQYSGINDIVVPGTLRDSLVILAVVLEQQTDQIPYRIMTDTGAYSDVIFGLFRLLGYRFSPRIADTRGARFWRTDPKANYGPFNAISSHRLNFGKKTEPHWDDILRLIASLKLG
;
A
#
# COMPACT_ATOMS: atom_id res chain seq x y z
N MET A 1 18.84 2.02 13.98
CA MET A 1 18.46 1.55 15.34
C MET A 1 18.19 2.71 16.29
N ALA A 2 19.09 3.70 16.41
CA ALA A 2 18.93 4.84 17.32
C ALA A 2 17.58 5.59 17.20
N GLU A 3 17.22 5.96 15.96
CA GLU A 3 15.95 6.64 15.64
C GLU A 3 14.74 5.73 15.86
N ALA A 4 14.81 4.46 15.43
CA ALA A 4 13.75 3.48 15.63
C ALA A 4 13.44 3.22 17.12
N CYS A 5 14.42 3.42 18.00
CA CYS A 5 14.27 3.29 19.45
C CYS A 5 13.98 4.63 20.16
N ASN A 6 13.79 5.75 19.44
CA ASN A 6 13.61 7.09 20.01
C ASN A 6 14.76 7.51 20.96
N THR A 7 15.97 7.00 20.74
CA THR A 7 17.13 7.25 21.60
C THR A 7 18.00 8.42 21.11
N GLY A 8 17.83 8.83 19.84
CA GLY A 8 18.67 9.82 19.19
C GLY A 8 20.14 9.38 19.06
N PRO A 9 21.00 10.20 18.42
CA PRO A 9 22.43 9.90 18.27
C PRO A 9 23.23 10.07 19.57
N GLU A 10 22.73 10.82 20.56
CA GLU A 10 23.41 11.18 21.81
C GLU A 10 24.07 10.00 22.53
N PRO A 11 23.41 8.85 22.74
CA PRO A 11 24.01 7.71 23.45
C PRO A 11 25.19 7.06 22.71
N TYR A 12 25.34 7.35 21.41
CA TYR A 12 26.36 6.76 20.55
C TYR A 12 27.57 7.68 20.34
N ILE A 13 27.52 8.92 20.84
CA ILE A 13 28.59 9.89 20.63
C ILE A 13 29.83 9.51 21.43
N ARG A 14 30.95 9.35 20.73
CA ARG A 14 32.25 9.07 21.32
C ARG A 14 33.33 9.94 20.69
N ASN A 15 33.92 10.81 21.51
CA ASN A 15 34.97 11.74 21.04
C ASN A 15 36.28 11.04 20.72
N ASP A 16 36.51 9.87 21.32
CA ASP A 16 37.70 9.04 21.16
C ASP A 16 37.65 8.14 19.92
N VAL A 17 36.48 7.97 19.29
CA VAL A 17 36.30 7.19 18.06
C VAL A 17 35.91 8.12 16.92
N ALA A 18 36.79 8.28 15.91
CA ALA A 18 36.59 9.24 14.82
C ALA A 18 35.24 9.09 14.08
N ALA A 19 34.75 7.86 13.90
CA ALA A 19 33.49 7.57 13.22
C ALA A 19 32.23 7.91 14.06
N LEU A 20 32.38 8.00 15.39
CA LEU A 20 31.27 8.21 16.33
C LEU A 20 31.26 9.62 16.93
N LYS A 21 32.04 10.54 16.36
CA LYS A 21 31.97 11.95 16.73
C LYS A 21 30.62 12.54 16.29
N ARG A 22 30.13 13.52 17.05
CA ARG A 22 28.81 14.13 16.82
C ARG A 22 28.66 14.66 15.40
N ASP A 23 29.65 15.40 14.91
CA ASP A 23 29.67 15.96 13.56
C ASP A 23 29.55 14.89 12.47
N ARG A 24 30.24 13.74 12.63
CA ARG A 24 30.16 12.62 11.68
C ARG A 24 28.82 11.89 11.76
N LEU A 25 28.27 11.67 12.95
CA LEU A 25 26.95 11.06 13.12
C LEU A 25 25.84 11.94 12.51
N THR A 26 25.83 13.24 12.82
CA THR A 26 24.87 14.19 12.24
C THR A 26 25.02 14.29 10.73
N TRP A 27 26.25 14.34 10.21
CA TRP A 27 26.47 14.37 8.77
C TRP A 27 25.98 13.08 8.11
N THR A 28 26.21 11.91 8.71
CA THR A 28 25.75 10.63 8.18
C THR A 28 24.23 10.54 8.18
N ASP A 29 23.59 10.87 9.29
CA ASP A 29 22.13 10.90 9.42
C ASP A 29 21.52 11.81 8.36
N SER A 30 22.02 13.04 8.29
CA SER A 30 21.54 14.03 7.32
C SER A 30 21.80 13.63 5.87
N ASN A 31 22.75 12.76 5.51
CA ASN A 31 23.05 12.43 4.10
C ASN A 31 22.63 11.03 3.67
N TYR A 32 22.49 10.08 4.59
CA TYR A 32 22.19 8.67 4.27
C TYR A 32 20.87 8.16 4.84
N ILE A 33 20.28 8.82 5.85
CA ILE A 33 18.99 8.42 6.42
C ILE A 33 17.91 9.36 5.87
N ARG A 34 17.49 9.09 4.64
CA ARG A 34 16.47 9.85 3.90
C ARG A 34 15.55 8.88 3.18
N ASP A 35 14.38 9.36 2.76
CA ASP A 35 13.38 8.52 2.09
C ASP A 35 13.96 7.87 0.82
N GLU A 36 14.67 8.65 0.00
CA GLU A 36 15.22 8.17 -1.27
C GLU A 36 16.30 7.09 -1.07
N THR A 37 17.13 7.24 -0.03
CA THR A 37 18.19 6.27 0.28
C THR A 37 17.64 5.02 0.95
N ILE A 38 16.61 5.15 1.79
CA ILE A 38 15.89 4.02 2.40
C ILE A 38 15.16 3.23 1.32
N GLN A 39 14.46 3.89 0.40
CA GLN A 39 13.75 3.25 -0.70
C GLN A 39 14.71 2.50 -1.63
N ALA A 40 15.83 3.13 -2.01
CA ALA A 40 16.86 2.48 -2.82
C ALA A 40 17.50 1.27 -2.09
N ALA A 41 17.80 1.40 -0.79
CA ALA A 41 18.32 0.29 0.00
C ALA A 41 17.29 -0.86 0.12
N ASN A 42 16.01 -0.53 0.30
CA ASN A 42 14.94 -1.52 0.35
C ASN A 42 14.85 -2.32 -0.95
N ALA A 43 14.92 -1.66 -2.11
CA ALA A 43 14.91 -2.34 -3.41
C ALA A 43 16.02 -3.40 -3.53
N VAL A 44 17.23 -3.10 -3.03
CA VAL A 44 18.34 -4.07 -2.98
C VAL A 44 18.01 -5.24 -2.04
N LEU A 45 17.48 -4.96 -0.85
CA LEU A 45 17.11 -6.01 0.10
C LEU A 45 16.00 -6.93 -0.44
N VAL A 46 15.02 -6.37 -1.14
CA VAL A 46 13.95 -7.15 -1.79
C VAL A 46 14.52 -8.07 -2.87
N ALA A 47 15.42 -7.56 -3.72
CA ALA A 47 16.06 -8.34 -4.77
C ALA A 47 16.89 -9.51 -4.20
N GLU A 48 17.63 -9.28 -3.11
CA GLU A 48 18.37 -10.33 -2.42
C GLU A 48 17.44 -11.35 -1.73
N GLN A 49 16.38 -10.89 -1.06
CA GLN A 49 15.38 -11.75 -0.41
C GLN A 49 14.76 -12.74 -1.41
N LYS A 50 14.43 -12.26 -2.62
CA LYS A 50 13.89 -13.08 -3.72
C LYS A 50 14.83 -14.21 -4.16
N GLY A 51 16.14 -14.01 -4.03
CA GLY A 51 17.16 -15.03 -4.31
C GLY A 51 17.25 -16.13 -3.24
N ILE A 52 16.67 -15.94 -2.05
CA ILE A 52 16.75 -16.91 -0.96
C ILE A 52 15.86 -18.13 -1.26
N PRO A 53 16.39 -19.37 -1.20
CA PRO A 53 15.60 -20.58 -1.47
C PRO A 53 14.35 -20.69 -0.60
N LEU A 54 14.44 -20.28 0.67
CA LEU A 54 13.31 -20.26 1.60
C LEU A 54 12.19 -19.31 1.16
N ALA A 55 12.53 -18.12 0.65
CA ALA A 55 11.53 -17.16 0.17
C ALA A 55 10.72 -17.72 -1.00
N ASN A 56 11.38 -18.47 -1.89
CA ASN A 56 10.74 -19.15 -3.02
C ASN A 56 9.83 -20.32 -2.59
N VAL A 57 9.98 -20.85 -1.38
CA VAL A 57 9.03 -21.83 -0.80
C VAL A 57 7.76 -21.13 -0.29
N TRP A 58 7.87 -19.89 0.19
CA TRP A 58 6.72 -19.12 0.68
C TRP A 58 5.83 -18.59 -0.45
N GLY A 59 6.43 -18.12 -1.53
CA GLY A 59 5.70 -17.50 -2.64
C GLY A 59 6.54 -17.26 -3.88
N GLY A 60 5.84 -17.01 -4.99
CA GLY A 60 6.46 -16.72 -6.30
C GLY A 60 6.76 -15.24 -6.55
N GLY A 61 6.38 -14.37 -5.60
CA GLY A 61 6.47 -12.91 -5.74
C GLY A 61 5.33 -12.29 -6.53
N GLU A 62 4.32 -13.08 -6.89
CA GLU A 62 3.19 -12.68 -7.72
C GLU A 62 2.03 -12.06 -6.93
N VAL A 63 2.01 -12.31 -5.62
CA VAL A 63 0.96 -11.87 -4.71
C VAL A 63 1.56 -10.90 -3.69
N ALA A 64 0.83 -9.82 -3.40
CA ALA A 64 1.13 -8.95 -2.28
C ALA A 64 -0.14 -8.62 -1.49
N SER A 65 0.03 -8.40 -0.20
CA SER A 65 -1.00 -7.97 0.73
C SER A 65 -0.72 -6.55 1.18
N ALA A 66 -1.72 -5.69 1.11
CA ALA A 66 -1.65 -4.34 1.65
C ALA A 66 -2.46 -4.24 2.95
N ASP A 67 -1.83 -3.76 4.03
CA ASP A 67 -2.47 -3.59 5.33
C ASP A 67 -2.00 -2.33 6.05
N GLY A 68 -2.84 -1.80 6.93
CA GLY A 68 -2.60 -0.59 7.70
C GLY A 68 -2.25 -0.89 9.15
N MET A 69 -0.99 -0.70 9.54
CA MET A 69 -0.54 -0.73 10.93
C MET A 69 -0.74 0.64 11.58
N ARG A 70 -1.30 0.68 12.79
CA ARG A 70 -1.71 1.93 13.45
C ARG A 70 -0.80 2.22 14.64
N PHE A 71 -0.21 3.41 14.66
CA PHE A 71 0.69 3.85 15.71
C PHE A 71 0.16 5.11 16.39
N VAL A 72 0.13 5.11 17.72
CA VAL A 72 -0.14 6.31 18.51
C VAL A 72 1.09 7.21 18.45
N VAL A 73 0.89 8.47 18.09
CA VAL A 73 1.96 9.47 18.01
C VAL A 73 1.71 10.53 19.08
N PRO A 74 2.56 10.61 20.13
CA PRO A 74 2.33 11.52 21.25
C PRO A 74 2.62 12.98 20.90
N VAL A 75 3.43 13.22 19.87
CA VAL A 75 3.83 14.56 19.42
C VAL A 75 3.03 15.00 18.19
N ARG A 76 2.83 16.31 18.03
CA ARG A 76 2.15 16.85 16.86
C ARG A 76 3.08 16.80 15.65
N THR A 77 2.82 15.89 14.72
CA THR A 77 3.52 15.79 13.43
C THR A 77 2.59 16.14 12.27
N VAL A 78 3.15 16.29 11.06
CA VAL A 78 2.39 16.57 9.83
C VAL A 78 1.36 15.47 9.53
N HIS A 79 1.72 14.20 9.78
CA HIS A 79 0.87 13.06 9.47
C HIS A 79 0.01 12.58 10.66
N ALA A 80 0.27 13.04 11.89
CA ALA A 80 -0.50 12.61 13.05
C ALA A 80 -1.90 13.26 13.10
N GLY A 81 -2.94 12.43 12.94
CA GLY A 81 -4.34 12.84 12.96
C GLY A 81 -5.13 12.27 14.13
N PRO A 82 -6.18 12.95 14.61
CA PRO A 82 -7.10 12.37 15.59
C PRO A 82 -8.01 11.34 14.91
N ASN A 83 -8.16 10.16 15.50
CA ASN A 83 -9.18 9.19 15.11
C ASN A 83 -9.71 8.48 16.37
N PRO A 84 -10.92 8.81 16.86
CA PRO A 84 -11.47 8.21 18.07
C PRO A 84 -11.57 6.68 18.05
N LYS A 85 -11.77 6.09 16.86
CA LYS A 85 -11.87 4.64 16.69
C LYS A 85 -10.55 3.93 17.02
N TYR A 86 -9.42 4.52 16.64
CA TYR A 86 -8.10 3.87 16.73
C TYR A 86 -7.19 4.49 17.79
N PHE A 87 -7.35 5.77 18.11
CA PHE A 87 -6.46 6.53 18.98
C PHE A 87 -7.16 7.17 20.19
N LYS A 88 -8.48 6.95 20.37
CA LYS A 88 -9.29 7.57 21.42
C LYS A 88 -9.16 9.11 21.40
N GLU A 89 -8.70 9.71 22.50
CA GLU A 89 -8.42 11.14 22.63
C GLU A 89 -7.05 11.55 22.06
N GLY A 90 -6.22 10.55 21.72
CA GLY A 90 -4.89 10.74 21.17
C GLY A 90 -4.90 10.96 19.65
N ARG A 91 -3.69 11.05 19.11
CA ARG A 91 -3.43 11.15 17.68
C ARG A 91 -2.55 10.00 17.25
N GLY A 92 -2.58 9.70 15.95
CA GLY A 92 -1.76 8.64 15.41
C GLY A 92 -1.63 8.71 13.92
N VAL A 93 -0.81 7.79 13.42
CA VAL A 93 -0.56 7.56 12.00
C VAL A 93 -0.94 6.13 11.65
N THR A 94 -1.30 5.92 10.40
CA THR A 94 -1.40 4.59 9.83
C THR A 94 -0.23 4.41 8.87
N TRP A 95 0.60 3.42 9.13
CA TRP A 95 1.63 2.95 8.22
C TRP A 95 1.00 1.89 7.34
N TYR A 96 0.77 2.24 6.08
CA TYR A 96 0.15 1.35 5.12
C TYR A 96 1.24 0.67 4.30
N ASN A 97 1.44 -0.62 4.53
CA ASN A 97 2.53 -1.38 3.92
C ASN A 97 2.01 -2.36 2.88
N LEU A 98 2.86 -2.67 1.90
CA LEU A 98 2.62 -3.66 0.86
C LEU A 98 3.70 -4.75 1.00
N ILE A 99 3.27 -5.93 1.42
CA ILE A 99 4.14 -7.08 1.70
C ILE A 99 3.88 -8.15 0.66
N SER A 100 4.94 -8.70 0.06
CA SER A 100 4.84 -9.81 -0.87
C SER A 100 4.62 -11.17 -0.19
N ASP A 101 4.19 -12.16 -0.96
CA ASP A 101 4.16 -13.57 -0.54
C ASP A 101 5.55 -14.19 -0.31
N GLN A 102 6.64 -13.46 -0.59
CA GLN A 102 8.02 -13.80 -0.23
C GLN A 102 8.47 -13.12 1.08
N TYR A 103 7.53 -12.52 1.82
CA TYR A 103 7.75 -11.82 3.09
C TYR A 103 8.70 -10.62 3.01
N SER A 104 8.79 -10.00 1.83
CA SER A 104 9.47 -8.73 1.59
C SER A 104 8.47 -7.56 1.61
N GLY A 105 8.81 -6.47 2.31
CA GLY A 105 8.07 -5.21 2.19
C GLY A 105 8.49 -4.48 0.91
N ILE A 106 7.60 -4.37 -0.08
CA ILE A 106 7.95 -3.81 -1.39
C ILE A 106 7.66 -2.32 -1.50
N ASN A 107 6.69 -1.80 -0.74
CA ASN A 107 6.45 -0.37 -0.62
C ASN A 107 5.63 -0.07 0.64
N ASP A 108 5.65 1.17 1.08
CA ASP A 108 4.83 1.65 2.19
C ASP A 108 4.58 3.15 2.11
N ILE A 109 3.56 3.62 2.84
CA ILE A 109 3.27 5.03 2.97
C ILE A 109 2.67 5.34 4.35
N VAL A 110 3.08 6.47 4.92
CA VAL A 110 2.51 6.97 6.17
C VAL A 110 1.32 7.88 5.85
N VAL A 111 0.13 7.46 6.29
CA VAL A 111 -1.10 8.24 6.12
C VAL A 111 -1.69 8.71 7.44
N PRO A 112 -2.24 9.94 7.46
CA PRO A 112 -3.10 10.38 8.53
C PRO A 112 -4.21 9.36 8.79
N GLY A 113 -4.39 8.97 10.05
CA GLY A 113 -5.31 7.88 10.42
C GLY A 113 -6.80 8.15 10.16
N THR A 114 -7.15 9.23 9.46
CA THR A 114 -8.51 9.60 9.04
C THR A 114 -8.78 9.34 7.56
N LEU A 115 -7.75 9.11 6.74
CA LEU A 115 -7.93 8.87 5.30
C LEU A 115 -8.52 7.48 5.05
N ARG A 116 -9.29 7.38 3.97
CA ARG A 116 -9.88 6.10 3.55
C ARG A 116 -8.79 5.27 2.87
N ASP A 117 -8.44 4.14 3.49
CA ASP A 117 -7.42 3.18 3.05
C ASP A 117 -7.51 2.84 1.54
N SER A 118 -8.73 2.85 0.97
CA SER A 118 -8.99 2.54 -0.43
C SER A 118 -8.26 3.43 -1.46
N LEU A 119 -8.01 4.71 -1.16
CA LEU A 119 -7.31 5.58 -2.13
C LEU A 119 -5.79 5.41 -2.05
N VAL A 120 -5.30 5.10 -0.86
CA VAL A 120 -3.88 5.02 -0.54
C VAL A 120 -3.24 3.81 -1.20
N ILE A 121 -3.95 2.68 -1.24
CA ILE A 121 -3.41 1.45 -1.80
C ILE A 121 -2.97 1.58 -3.27
N LEU A 122 -3.66 2.39 -4.06
CA LEU A 122 -3.30 2.55 -5.47
C LEU A 122 -1.91 3.17 -5.60
N ALA A 123 -1.62 4.22 -4.81
CA ALA A 123 -0.30 4.83 -4.75
C ALA A 123 0.75 3.82 -4.29
N VAL A 124 0.49 3.08 -3.21
CA VAL A 124 1.44 2.08 -2.69
C VAL A 124 1.78 1.00 -3.71
N VAL A 125 0.81 0.55 -4.52
CA VAL A 125 1.06 -0.45 -5.56
C VAL A 125 1.79 0.15 -6.77
N LEU A 126 1.41 1.35 -7.22
CA LEU A 126 1.95 1.95 -8.44
C LEU A 126 3.33 2.59 -8.26
N GLU A 127 3.64 3.12 -7.07
CA GLU A 127 4.86 3.89 -6.80
C GLU A 127 6.01 3.03 -6.25
N GLN A 128 5.85 1.71 -6.21
CA GLN A 128 6.87 0.77 -5.73
C GLN A 128 8.13 0.79 -6.62
N GLN A 129 9.32 0.77 -6.01
CA GLN A 129 10.62 0.89 -6.72
C GLN A 129 11.43 -0.42 -6.74
N THR A 130 10.78 -1.56 -6.54
CA THR A 130 11.42 -2.89 -6.49
C THR A 130 11.25 -3.66 -7.81
N ASP A 131 12.10 -4.67 -8.02
CA ASP A 131 12.03 -5.58 -9.17
C ASP A 131 10.95 -6.68 -9.01
N GLN A 132 10.22 -6.65 -7.90
CA GLN A 132 9.17 -7.60 -7.57
C GLN A 132 7.80 -6.94 -7.82
N ILE A 133 7.18 -7.30 -8.95
CA ILE A 133 5.92 -6.70 -9.41
C ILE A 133 4.77 -7.70 -9.20
N PRO A 134 4.07 -7.66 -8.05
CA PRO A 134 2.94 -8.54 -7.81
C PRO A 134 1.75 -8.12 -8.70
N TYR A 135 1.18 -9.07 -9.44
CA TYR A 135 -0.03 -8.79 -10.21
C TYR A 135 -1.30 -8.99 -9.37
N ARG A 136 -1.25 -9.76 -8.28
CA ARG A 136 -2.40 -10.01 -7.40
C ARG A 136 -2.24 -9.25 -6.09
N ILE A 137 -3.20 -8.37 -5.82
CA ILE A 137 -3.19 -7.53 -4.62
C ILE A 137 -4.32 -7.95 -3.68
N MET A 138 -3.98 -8.29 -2.45
CA MET A 138 -4.91 -8.67 -1.39
C MET A 138 -5.04 -7.56 -0.36
N THR A 139 -6.24 -7.35 0.16
CA THR A 139 -6.52 -6.31 1.17
C THR A 139 -7.62 -6.74 2.11
N ASP A 140 -7.82 -5.98 3.17
CA ASP A 140 -9.03 -6.03 3.97
C ASP A 140 -10.23 -5.33 3.29
N THR A 141 -11.35 -5.24 4.02
CA THR A 141 -12.57 -4.55 3.56
C THR A 141 -12.39 -3.02 3.53
N GLY A 142 -11.53 -2.45 4.39
CA GLY A 142 -11.32 -1.00 4.47
C GLY A 142 -10.75 -0.40 3.18
N ALA A 143 -9.93 -1.17 2.47
CA ALA A 143 -9.35 -0.77 1.19
C ALA A 143 -10.30 -0.93 -0.02
N TYR A 144 -11.49 -1.51 0.15
CA TYR A 144 -12.41 -1.75 -0.96
C TYR A 144 -13.25 -0.51 -1.33
N SER A 145 -13.29 -0.21 -2.63
CA SER A 145 -14.36 0.56 -3.27
C SER A 145 -14.56 0.08 -4.70
N ASP A 146 -15.78 0.24 -5.25
CA ASP A 146 -16.06 -0.16 -6.64
C ASP A 146 -15.15 0.56 -7.65
N VAL A 147 -14.79 1.82 -7.36
CA VAL A 147 -13.87 2.62 -8.18
C VAL A 147 -12.47 2.00 -8.18
N ILE A 148 -11.91 1.71 -7.01
CA ILE A 148 -10.57 1.13 -6.87
C ILE A 148 -10.51 -0.28 -7.46
N PHE A 149 -11.57 -1.07 -7.26
CA PHE A 149 -11.70 -2.39 -7.89
C PHE A 149 -11.66 -2.30 -9.42
N GLY A 150 -12.38 -1.32 -10.00
CA GLY A 150 -12.34 -1.04 -11.44
C GLY A 150 -10.96 -0.56 -11.93
N LEU A 151 -10.34 0.38 -11.21
CA LEU A 151 -9.02 0.92 -11.57
C LEU A 151 -7.95 -0.17 -11.60
N PHE A 152 -7.86 -1.01 -10.57
CA PHE A 152 -6.91 -2.13 -10.57
C PHE A 152 -7.11 -3.06 -11.76
N ARG A 153 -8.37 -3.38 -12.09
CA ARG A 153 -8.67 -4.24 -13.24
C ARG A 153 -8.20 -3.61 -14.56
N LEU A 154 -8.42 -2.31 -14.74
CA LEU A 154 -8.00 -1.57 -15.94
C LEU A 154 -6.47 -1.40 -16.01
N LEU A 155 -5.79 -1.31 -14.87
CA LEU A 155 -4.33 -1.26 -14.76
C LEU A 155 -3.65 -2.63 -14.97
N GLY A 156 -4.42 -3.71 -15.06
CA GLY A 156 -3.91 -5.07 -15.29
C GLY A 156 -3.66 -5.89 -14.02
N TYR A 157 -4.05 -5.38 -12.86
CA TYR A 157 -3.94 -6.09 -11.59
C TYR A 157 -5.18 -6.93 -11.27
N ARG A 158 -4.95 -8.02 -10.52
CA ARG A 158 -5.98 -8.85 -9.92
C ARG A 158 -6.22 -8.44 -8.47
N PHE A 159 -7.07 -7.44 -8.29
CA PHE A 159 -7.48 -6.99 -6.96
C PHE A 159 -8.41 -8.02 -6.29
N SER A 160 -8.02 -8.48 -5.10
CA SER A 160 -8.63 -9.59 -4.36
C SER A 160 -8.94 -9.19 -2.90
N PRO A 161 -9.85 -8.22 -2.69
CA PRO A 161 -10.20 -7.75 -1.35
C PRO A 161 -10.90 -8.83 -0.53
N ARG A 162 -10.60 -8.90 0.77
CA ARG A 162 -11.30 -9.74 1.75
C ARG A 162 -12.48 -8.96 2.31
N ILE A 163 -13.62 -9.10 1.64
CA ILE A 163 -14.90 -8.47 2.03
C ILE A 163 -15.50 -9.28 3.18
N ALA A 164 -15.57 -8.70 4.38
CA ALA A 164 -16.07 -9.35 5.59
C ALA A 164 -17.60 -9.49 5.61
N ASP A 165 -18.32 -8.52 5.05
CA ASP A 165 -19.78 -8.56 4.91
C ASP A 165 -20.22 -8.21 3.49
N THR A 166 -20.88 -9.16 2.82
CA THR A 166 -21.42 -8.99 1.47
C THR A 166 -22.87 -8.53 1.46
N ARG A 167 -23.54 -8.37 2.61
CA ARG A 167 -24.99 -8.06 2.69
C ARG A 167 -25.35 -6.70 2.07
N GLY A 168 -24.41 -5.77 1.97
CA GLY A 168 -24.59 -4.47 1.30
C GLY A 168 -23.95 -4.37 -0.09
N ALA A 169 -23.20 -5.38 -0.53
CA ALA A 169 -22.46 -5.32 -1.79
C ALA A 169 -23.41 -5.52 -2.98
N ARG A 170 -23.32 -4.62 -3.98
CA ARG A 170 -24.10 -4.75 -5.21
C ARG A 170 -23.30 -5.56 -6.22
N PHE A 171 -23.83 -6.72 -6.59
CA PHE A 171 -23.27 -7.53 -7.65
C PHE A 171 -23.95 -7.17 -8.97
N TRP A 172 -23.13 -6.70 -9.92
CA TRP A 172 -23.59 -6.21 -11.22
C TRP A 172 -23.34 -7.27 -12.30
N ARG A 173 -24.26 -7.36 -13.26
CA ARG A 173 -24.08 -8.11 -14.51
C ARG A 173 -24.17 -7.18 -15.71
N THR A 174 -23.43 -7.55 -16.75
CA THR A 174 -23.40 -6.84 -18.03
C THR A 174 -24.56 -7.27 -18.92
N ASP A 175 -24.75 -8.58 -19.05
CA ASP A 175 -25.86 -9.20 -19.77
C ASP A 175 -26.85 -9.85 -18.78
N PRO A 176 -28.11 -9.38 -18.73
CA PRO A 176 -29.17 -10.02 -17.94
C PRO A 176 -29.40 -11.49 -18.24
N LYS A 177 -29.15 -11.92 -19.47
CA LYS A 177 -29.41 -13.28 -19.96
C LYS A 177 -28.22 -14.22 -19.78
N ALA A 178 -27.03 -13.70 -19.47
CA ALA A 178 -25.86 -14.53 -19.27
C ALA A 178 -25.98 -15.36 -17.98
N ASN A 179 -25.47 -16.59 -18.04
CA ASN A 179 -25.41 -17.50 -16.91
C ASN A 179 -24.10 -17.32 -16.15
N TYR A 180 -24.17 -16.74 -14.95
CA TYR A 180 -23.03 -16.53 -14.04
C TYR A 180 -22.87 -17.68 -13.01
N GLY A 181 -23.54 -18.82 -13.23
CA GLY A 181 -23.49 -19.98 -12.36
C GLY A 181 -24.02 -19.69 -10.95
N PRO A 182 -23.27 -20.03 -9.88
CA PRO A 182 -23.69 -19.77 -8.50
C PRO A 182 -23.99 -18.30 -8.18
N PHE A 183 -23.43 -17.36 -8.95
CA PHE A 183 -23.64 -15.93 -8.73
C PHE A 183 -24.96 -15.39 -9.30
N ASN A 184 -25.71 -16.19 -10.07
CA ASN A 184 -26.99 -15.75 -10.65
C ASN A 184 -27.98 -15.22 -9.61
N ALA A 185 -28.00 -15.81 -8.41
CA ALA A 185 -28.91 -15.44 -7.33
C ALA A 185 -28.58 -14.08 -6.71
N ILE A 186 -27.31 -13.65 -6.74
CA ILE A 186 -26.86 -12.41 -6.08
C ILE A 186 -26.61 -11.26 -7.06
N SER A 187 -26.31 -11.55 -8.32
CA SER A 187 -26.02 -10.55 -9.35
C SER A 187 -27.29 -9.92 -9.92
N SER A 188 -28.14 -9.30 -9.11
CA SER A 188 -29.44 -8.77 -9.57
C SER A 188 -29.37 -7.40 -10.27
N HIS A 189 -28.22 -6.73 -10.21
CA HIS A 189 -28.09 -5.35 -10.72
C HIS A 189 -27.55 -5.33 -12.14
N ARG A 190 -28.06 -4.43 -12.99
CA ARG A 190 -27.64 -4.29 -14.39
C ARG A 190 -26.79 -3.05 -14.60
N LEU A 191 -25.65 -3.21 -15.26
CA LEU A 191 -24.82 -2.09 -15.74
C LEU A 191 -25.42 -1.46 -17.00
N ASN A 192 -25.38 -0.13 -17.08
CA ASN A 192 -25.81 0.62 -18.26
C ASN A 192 -24.59 1.22 -18.96
N PHE A 193 -23.98 0.45 -19.87
CA PHE A 193 -22.78 0.87 -20.60
C PHE A 193 -23.04 2.09 -21.49
N GLY A 194 -24.11 2.04 -22.31
CA GLY A 194 -24.41 3.10 -23.27
C GLY A 194 -24.61 4.49 -22.70
N LYS A 195 -25.10 4.61 -21.45
CA LYS A 195 -25.27 5.92 -20.80
C LYS A 195 -24.17 6.31 -19.84
N LYS A 196 -23.46 5.36 -19.22
CA LYS A 196 -22.54 5.65 -18.11
C LYS A 196 -21.07 5.34 -18.40
N THR A 197 -20.77 4.50 -19.38
CA THR A 197 -19.41 4.02 -19.63
C THR A 197 -18.92 4.40 -21.02
N GLU A 198 -19.71 4.12 -22.06
CA GLU A 198 -19.34 4.41 -23.44
C GLU A 198 -19.03 5.90 -23.68
N PRO A 199 -19.82 6.87 -23.18
CA PRO A 199 -19.53 8.29 -23.39
C PRO A 199 -18.24 8.79 -22.73
N HIS A 200 -17.71 8.06 -21.75
CA HIS A 200 -16.54 8.46 -20.95
C HIS A 200 -15.36 7.51 -21.15
N TRP A 201 -15.43 6.60 -22.12
CA TRP A 201 -14.42 5.55 -22.29
C TRP A 201 -13.02 6.13 -22.55
N ASP A 202 -12.92 7.14 -23.40
CA ASP A 202 -11.64 7.80 -23.70
C ASP A 202 -11.05 8.50 -22.47
N ASP A 203 -11.89 9.12 -21.64
CA ASP A 203 -11.44 9.77 -20.41
C ASP A 203 -10.98 8.74 -19.36
N ILE A 204 -11.66 7.60 -19.28
CA ILE A 204 -11.21 6.47 -18.45
C ILE A 204 -9.85 5.98 -18.94
N LEU A 205 -9.66 5.79 -20.25
CA LEU A 205 -8.37 5.35 -20.79
C LEU A 205 -7.26 6.37 -20.53
N ARG A 206 -7.54 7.67 -20.66
CA ARG A 206 -6.59 8.74 -20.31
C ARG A 206 -6.21 8.68 -18.84
N LEU A 207 -7.17 8.53 -17.94
CA LEU A 207 -6.92 8.38 -16.51
C LEU A 207 -6.01 7.18 -16.22
N ILE A 208 -6.29 6.03 -16.82
CA ILE A 208 -5.47 4.81 -16.64
C ILE A 208 -4.07 4.99 -17.21
N ALA A 209 -3.93 5.64 -18.37
CA ALA A 209 -2.64 5.95 -18.95
C ALA A 209 -1.82 6.90 -18.06
N SER A 210 -2.44 7.96 -17.53
CA SER A 210 -1.80 8.88 -16.59
C SER A 210 -1.36 8.15 -15.32
N LEU A 211 -2.22 7.32 -14.73
CA LEU A 211 -1.87 6.53 -13.54
C LEU A 211 -0.70 5.57 -13.79
N LYS A 212 -0.61 5.01 -14.99
CA LYS A 212 0.43 4.03 -15.33
C LYS A 212 1.77 4.67 -15.70
N LEU A 213 1.74 5.86 -16.29
CA LEU A 213 2.93 6.50 -16.89
C LEU A 213 3.48 7.69 -16.08
N GLY A 214 2.70 8.25 -15.15
CA GLY A 214 3.02 9.48 -14.44
C GLY A 214 2.63 10.71 -15.23
#